data_AF-A0A7Y2PZ59-F1
#
_entry.id   AF-A0A7Y2PZ59-F1
#
_cell.length_a   1.000
_cell.length_b   1.000
_cell.length_c   1.000
_cell.angle_alpha   90.00
_cell.angle_beta   90.00
_cell.angle_gamma   90.00
#
_symmetry.space_group_name_H-M   'P 1'
#
loop_
_entity.id
_entity.type
_entity.pdbx_description
1 polymer ?
#
loop_
_entity_poly.entity_id
_entity_poly.type
_entity_poly.pdbx_seq_one_letter_code
_entity_poly.pdbx_strand_id
1 'polypeptide(L)'
;MAAVVELEVGGGDVPGAWIVRVLRSAGTGGGRGVFEVDVDALLGRLRSLEETVLASSVVARRVLTPGESDIQRIGTELFDGLFRDDVEAAYRTSRAVALSRGETVQLRLRLTDPRLAALPWETLYDRTNHAYVCRKDSLIRQIPSPDSLLPPQRTLPLRILAMVSSPRRLDPIDAEGERARLEDALAAQTQAGLVQLEWLEDVTWESLHTSLLAGEWHVLHFIGHSRYDVETDQGELAFSASGGRTDWVGADSLADLIAEAEPAPRLVVLNSCLSGATGFTELYSGTASALVRNGVDAVVAMQFSITDDAALAFARGFYGALAHGRTIDDATRSGRIAILGMGRDTLEWVTPVLCLRGEDTRLFEARASAAERPQPAAPSEPVRAQAQRDAGEVPRTADADAVPDEPPAPAAKEDGRAEASAAEDDDLDRAPAHADAPDPPRTRVSRGRRWAVVAVLAIGVLAAAAFAVSMWLQQAGDDQSTETTPPAASTPPTPAIATTVVEVPGAQLWKQTGIECRTGAPLLIRASGTVQHGPTVDRTSGPDGMPGERLDTNVISDANHAALIARIGEFGTAFVVGSALDTVCDADGELFLGINDEGFVGNTGQYLASVRYEQ
;
A
#
# COMPACT_ATOMS: atom_id res chain seq x y z
N MET A 1 1.88 15.56 22.74
CA MET A 1 1.59 14.15 22.43
C MET A 1 0.49 14.14 21.37
N ALA A 2 0.72 13.43 20.27
CA ALA A 2 -0.23 13.29 19.17
C ALA A 2 -1.65 12.96 19.65
N ALA A 3 -2.67 13.46 18.95
CA ALA A 3 -4.05 13.15 19.29
C ALA A 3 -4.35 11.70 18.88
N VAL A 4 -4.63 10.83 19.85
CA VAL A 4 -5.00 9.44 19.58
C VAL A 4 -6.49 9.35 19.27
N VAL A 5 -6.83 8.71 18.15
CA VAL A 5 -8.18 8.23 17.83
C VAL A 5 -8.10 6.71 17.82
N GLU A 6 -8.78 6.07 18.77
CA GLU A 6 -8.73 4.60 18.96
C GLU A 6 -10.13 4.04 18.71
N LEU A 7 -10.23 3.25 17.64
CA LEU A 7 -11.47 2.63 17.18
C LEU A 7 -11.38 1.12 17.34
N GLU A 8 -12.44 0.52 17.86
CA GLU A 8 -12.68 -0.91 17.78
C GLU A 8 -13.67 -1.17 16.65
N VAL A 9 -13.32 -2.06 15.71
CA VAL A 9 -14.18 -2.48 14.60
C VAL A 9 -14.34 -4.00 14.68
N GLY A 10 -15.58 -4.47 14.76
CA GLY A 10 -15.88 -5.88 15.01
C GLY A 10 -17.30 -6.30 14.66
N GLY A 11 -17.58 -7.59 14.80
CA GLY A 11 -18.89 -8.17 14.52
C GLY A 11 -20.02 -7.52 15.31
N GLY A 12 -21.15 -7.29 14.64
CA GLY A 12 -22.34 -6.68 15.22
C GLY A 12 -23.32 -7.68 15.83
N ASP A 13 -24.44 -7.13 16.31
CA ASP A 13 -25.56 -7.90 16.89
C ASP A 13 -26.34 -8.75 15.84
N VAL A 14 -25.94 -8.67 14.55
CA VAL A 14 -26.52 -9.38 13.39
C VAL A 14 -25.37 -9.88 12.50
N PRO A 15 -25.42 -11.12 11.96
CA PRO A 15 -24.40 -11.62 11.02
C PRO A 15 -24.24 -10.71 9.79
N GLY A 16 -22.99 -10.43 9.41
CA GLY A 16 -22.65 -9.52 8.30
C GLY A 16 -22.75 -8.02 8.64
N ALA A 17 -23.36 -7.65 9.78
CA ALA A 17 -23.30 -6.29 10.28
C ALA A 17 -22.03 -6.07 11.10
N TRP A 18 -21.44 -4.88 10.98
CA TRP A 18 -20.20 -4.50 11.66
C TRP A 18 -20.40 -3.25 12.51
N ILE A 19 -19.72 -3.16 13.65
CA ILE A 19 -19.87 -2.08 14.62
C ILE A 19 -18.52 -1.39 14.84
N VAL A 20 -18.56 -0.07 14.91
CA VAL A 20 -17.44 0.78 15.30
C VAL A 20 -17.68 1.32 16.71
N ARG A 21 -16.68 1.28 17.59
CA ARG A 21 -16.72 1.91 18.92
C ARG A 21 -15.53 2.85 19.08
N VAL A 22 -15.79 4.11 19.45
CA VAL A 22 -14.75 5.11 19.76
C VAL A 22 -14.27 4.89 21.20
N LEU A 23 -13.19 4.13 21.35
CA LEU A 23 -12.57 3.88 22.66
C LEU A 23 -11.86 5.14 23.18
N ARG A 24 -11.23 5.92 22.28
CA ARG A 24 -10.46 7.12 22.62
C ARG A 24 -10.54 8.16 21.52
N SER A 25 -10.67 9.43 21.91
CA SER A 25 -10.60 10.60 21.04
C SER A 25 -10.20 11.84 21.86
N ALA A 26 -10.02 12.99 21.20
CA ALA A 26 -9.84 14.27 21.88
C ALA A 26 -11.16 14.94 22.34
N GLY A 27 -12.31 14.26 22.15
CA GLY A 27 -13.65 14.74 22.51
C GLY A 27 -14.33 13.84 23.54
N THR A 28 -15.65 13.72 23.44
CA THR A 28 -16.42 12.71 24.20
C THR A 28 -16.12 11.31 23.66
N GLY A 29 -15.41 10.48 24.42
CA GLY A 29 -15.28 9.06 24.14
C GLY A 29 -16.60 8.30 24.33
N GLY A 30 -16.71 7.10 23.74
CA GLY A 30 -17.90 6.24 23.85
C GLY A 30 -18.92 6.35 22.72
N GLY A 31 -18.61 7.08 21.64
CA GLY A 31 -19.42 7.06 20.41
C GLY A 31 -19.48 5.66 19.78
N ARG A 32 -20.63 5.28 19.20
CA ARG A 32 -20.85 3.99 18.54
C ARG A 32 -21.47 4.22 17.16
N GLY A 33 -20.90 3.59 16.13
CA GLY A 33 -21.40 3.61 14.75
C GLY A 33 -21.57 2.21 14.17
N VAL A 34 -22.14 2.15 12.97
CA VAL A 34 -22.19 0.94 12.12
C VAL A 34 -21.15 1.10 11.01
N PHE A 35 -20.36 0.06 10.75
CA PHE A 35 -19.45 0.02 9.60
C PHE A 35 -20.21 -0.60 8.42
N GLU A 36 -20.69 0.27 7.52
CA GLU A 36 -21.48 -0.13 6.35
C GLU A 36 -20.58 -0.30 5.12
N VAL A 37 -19.96 -1.48 4.99
CA VAL A 37 -19.12 -1.87 3.85
C VAL A 37 -19.34 -3.35 3.53
N ASP A 38 -19.38 -3.70 2.24
CA ASP A 38 -19.33 -5.09 1.80
C ASP A 38 -17.88 -5.61 1.91
N VAL A 39 -17.60 -6.23 3.07
CA VAL A 39 -16.26 -6.74 3.39
C VAL A 39 -15.86 -7.86 2.44
N ASP A 40 -16.78 -8.77 2.12
CA ASP A 40 -16.47 -9.94 1.31
C ASP A 40 -16.23 -9.53 -0.17
N ALA A 41 -16.96 -8.54 -0.69
CA ALA A 41 -16.67 -7.92 -1.99
C ALA A 41 -15.34 -7.11 -2.02
N LEU A 42 -14.94 -6.47 -0.91
CA LEU A 42 -13.61 -5.84 -0.82
C LEU A 42 -12.49 -6.87 -0.78
N LEU A 43 -12.65 -7.99 -0.07
CA LEU A 43 -11.67 -9.08 -0.05
C LEU A 43 -11.49 -9.70 -1.44
N GLY A 44 -12.59 -9.92 -2.17
CA GLY A 44 -12.56 -10.37 -3.57
C GLY A 44 -11.81 -9.44 -4.54
N ARG A 45 -11.58 -8.17 -4.15
CA ARG A 45 -10.84 -7.17 -4.95
C ARG A 45 -9.35 -7.07 -4.60
N LEU A 46 -8.86 -7.77 -3.56
CA LEU A 46 -7.46 -7.65 -3.11
C LEU A 46 -6.42 -8.02 -4.18
N ARG A 47 -6.62 -9.10 -4.95
CA ARG A 47 -5.67 -9.53 -6.01
C ARG A 47 -5.51 -8.44 -7.08
N SER A 48 -6.63 -7.85 -7.54
CA SER A 48 -6.62 -6.76 -8.52
C SER A 48 -6.03 -5.45 -7.94
N LEU A 49 -6.19 -5.22 -6.64
CA LEU A 49 -5.52 -4.11 -5.94
C LEU A 49 -4.00 -4.33 -5.85
N GLU A 50 -3.52 -5.55 -5.56
CA GLU A 50 -2.09 -5.89 -5.58
C GLU A 50 -1.48 -5.70 -6.98
N GLU A 51 -2.12 -6.25 -8.03
CA GLU A 51 -1.74 -6.04 -9.43
C GLU A 51 -1.67 -4.55 -9.80
N THR A 52 -2.65 -3.76 -9.33
CA THR A 52 -2.70 -2.30 -9.53
C THR A 52 -1.56 -1.57 -8.83
N VAL A 53 -1.22 -1.98 -7.59
CA VAL A 53 -0.11 -1.42 -6.82
C VAL A 53 1.21 -1.73 -7.51
N LEU A 54 1.45 -2.99 -7.91
CA LEU A 54 2.66 -3.39 -8.62
C LEU A 54 2.81 -2.68 -9.96
N ALA A 55 1.74 -2.59 -10.76
CA ALA A 55 1.76 -1.93 -12.06
C ALA A 55 2.09 -0.42 -11.97
N SER A 56 1.85 0.22 -10.82
CA SER A 56 2.17 1.64 -10.59
C SER A 56 3.67 1.95 -10.53
N SER A 57 4.52 0.94 -10.33
CA SER A 57 5.98 1.08 -10.43
C SER A 57 6.46 1.38 -11.87
N VAL A 58 5.68 0.97 -12.88
CA VAL A 58 6.05 1.10 -14.29
C VAL A 58 5.78 2.52 -14.78
N VAL A 59 6.80 3.19 -15.31
CA VAL A 59 6.86 4.65 -15.61
C VAL A 59 6.01 5.07 -16.85
N ALA A 60 4.87 4.44 -17.07
CA ALA A 60 4.03 4.52 -18.27
C ALA A 60 3.07 5.74 -18.32
N ARG A 61 3.65 6.95 -18.33
CA ARG A 61 3.05 8.21 -18.86
C ARG A 61 1.80 8.80 -18.17
N ARG A 62 2.02 9.49 -17.04
CA ARG A 62 1.66 10.91 -16.82
C ARG A 62 0.21 11.40 -17.08
N VAL A 63 -0.78 10.53 -16.98
CA VAL A 63 -2.15 10.90 -16.62
C VAL A 63 -2.46 10.17 -15.32
N LEU A 64 -3.35 10.70 -14.47
CA LEU A 64 -3.89 9.96 -13.31
C LEU A 64 -4.21 8.54 -13.75
N THR A 65 -3.46 7.57 -13.22
CA THR A 65 -3.60 6.19 -13.67
C THR A 65 -4.97 5.68 -13.23
N PRO A 66 -5.61 4.76 -13.99
CA PRO A 66 -6.81 4.09 -13.51
C PRO A 66 -6.61 3.51 -12.10
N GLY A 67 -5.40 3.00 -11.83
CA GLY A 67 -4.99 2.50 -10.53
C GLY A 67 -5.12 3.48 -9.35
N GLU A 68 -4.64 4.73 -9.43
CA GLU A 68 -4.84 5.67 -8.30
C GLU A 68 -6.33 5.91 -8.04
N SER A 69 -7.16 5.90 -9.10
CA SER A 69 -8.62 6.05 -8.97
C SER A 69 -9.27 4.85 -8.26
N ASP A 70 -8.79 3.62 -8.50
CA ASP A 70 -9.29 2.42 -7.82
C ASP A 70 -8.82 2.31 -6.35
N ILE A 71 -7.58 2.72 -6.05
CA ILE A 71 -7.11 2.85 -4.66
C ILE A 71 -7.89 3.94 -3.92
N GLN A 72 -8.12 5.09 -4.57
CA GLN A 72 -8.94 6.18 -4.02
C GLN A 72 -10.39 5.72 -3.80
N ARG A 73 -10.93 4.85 -4.66
CA ARG A 73 -12.27 4.25 -4.55
C ARG A 73 -12.38 3.33 -3.33
N ILE A 74 -11.48 2.35 -3.18
CA ILE A 74 -11.43 1.48 -1.98
C ILE A 74 -11.20 2.30 -0.72
N GLY A 75 -10.28 3.25 -0.77
CA GLY A 75 -9.98 4.15 0.34
C GLY A 75 -11.17 5.01 0.77
N THR A 76 -11.98 5.46 -0.19
CA THR A 76 -13.23 6.19 0.04
C THR A 76 -14.29 5.28 0.65
N GLU A 77 -14.46 4.08 0.10
CA GLU A 77 -15.42 3.06 0.52
C GLU A 77 -15.19 2.66 1.99
N LEU A 78 -13.94 2.39 2.37
CA LEU A 78 -13.54 2.16 3.76
C LEU A 78 -13.69 3.40 4.65
N PHE A 79 -13.40 4.60 4.15
CA PHE A 79 -13.45 5.84 4.96
C PHE A 79 -14.89 6.27 5.26
N ASP A 80 -15.73 6.36 4.22
CA ASP A 80 -17.15 6.71 4.34
C ASP A 80 -17.94 5.64 5.11
N GLY A 81 -17.50 4.38 5.07
CA GLY A 81 -18.05 3.30 5.90
C GLY A 81 -17.64 3.38 7.37
N LEU A 82 -16.38 3.71 7.68
CA LEU A 82 -15.82 3.74 9.03
C LEU A 82 -16.16 5.03 9.80
N PHE A 83 -16.05 6.19 9.15
CA PHE A 83 -16.22 7.49 9.78
C PHE A 83 -17.62 8.03 9.50
N ARG A 84 -18.57 7.67 10.37
CA ARG A 84 -19.96 8.12 10.32
C ARG A 84 -20.39 8.67 11.68
N ASP A 85 -21.31 9.64 11.66
CA ASP A 85 -21.95 10.22 12.84
C ASP A 85 -20.94 10.56 13.98
N ASP A 86 -21.10 9.98 15.16
CA ASP A 86 -20.20 10.17 16.32
C ASP A 86 -18.73 9.79 16.03
N VAL A 87 -18.49 8.80 15.16
CA VAL A 87 -17.14 8.33 14.80
C VAL A 87 -16.45 9.36 13.92
N GLU A 88 -17.16 9.93 12.94
CA GLU A 88 -16.63 11.06 12.18
C GLU A 88 -16.39 12.26 13.11
N ALA A 89 -17.37 12.64 13.93
CA ALA A 89 -17.25 13.77 14.86
C ALA A 89 -16.01 13.63 15.77
N ALA A 90 -15.76 12.43 16.30
CA ALA A 90 -14.58 12.12 17.09
C ALA A 90 -13.27 12.27 16.30
N TYR A 91 -13.19 11.77 15.06
CA TYR A 91 -12.00 11.89 14.21
C TYR A 91 -11.74 13.35 13.78
N ARG A 92 -12.76 14.05 13.26
CA ARG A 92 -12.66 15.45 12.83
C ARG A 92 -12.23 16.36 13.97
N THR A 93 -12.82 16.19 15.17
CA THR A 93 -12.43 16.92 16.38
C THR A 93 -10.98 16.66 16.77
N SER A 94 -10.58 15.39 16.79
CA SER A 94 -9.20 15.01 17.18
C SER A 94 -8.15 15.55 16.20
N ARG A 95 -8.45 15.55 14.90
CA ARG A 95 -7.57 16.15 13.88
C ARG A 95 -7.51 17.67 13.98
N ALA A 96 -8.62 18.35 14.29
CA ALA A 96 -8.60 19.79 14.54
C ALA A 96 -7.75 20.14 15.79
N VAL A 97 -7.85 19.35 16.85
CA VAL A 97 -7.02 19.50 18.06
C VAL A 97 -5.55 19.27 17.75
N ALA A 98 -5.19 18.21 17.02
CA ALA A 98 -3.81 17.93 16.60
C ALA A 98 -3.24 19.08 15.75
N LEU A 99 -3.97 19.50 14.72
CA LEU A 99 -3.57 20.58 13.80
C LEU A 99 -3.34 21.91 14.53
N SER A 100 -4.17 22.25 15.53
CA SER A 100 -4.00 23.46 16.34
C SER A 100 -2.73 23.48 17.20
N ARG A 101 -2.07 22.33 17.36
CA ARG A 101 -0.79 22.17 18.09
C ARG A 101 0.42 21.96 17.16
N GLY A 102 0.19 21.83 15.85
CA GLY A 102 1.21 21.37 14.90
C GLY A 102 1.55 19.87 15.02
N GLU A 103 0.66 19.09 15.65
CA GLU A 103 0.79 17.63 15.81
C GLU A 103 -0.06 16.88 14.74
N THR A 104 0.25 15.61 14.52
CA THR A 104 -0.58 14.67 13.73
C THR A 104 -1.59 13.93 14.61
N VAL A 105 -2.55 13.25 13.98
CA VAL A 105 -3.37 12.22 14.63
C VAL A 105 -2.64 10.88 14.58
N GLN A 106 -2.86 10.05 15.59
CA GLN A 106 -2.54 8.63 15.57
C GLN A 106 -3.85 7.84 15.57
N LEU A 107 -4.23 7.30 14.41
CA LEU A 107 -5.40 6.45 14.22
C LEU A 107 -5.02 5.00 14.53
N ARG A 108 -5.63 4.44 15.58
CA ARG A 108 -5.48 3.05 16.02
C ARG A 108 -6.76 2.29 15.68
N LEU A 109 -6.62 1.18 14.95
CA LEU A 109 -7.71 0.28 14.61
C LEU A 109 -7.52 -1.06 15.32
N ARG A 110 -8.38 -1.36 16.30
CA ARG A 110 -8.51 -2.70 16.89
C ARG A 110 -9.52 -3.48 16.06
N LEU A 111 -9.05 -4.45 15.29
CA LEU A 111 -9.85 -5.22 14.35
C LEU A 111 -10.12 -6.60 14.97
N THR A 112 -11.39 -6.91 15.28
CA THR A 112 -11.73 -8.12 16.07
C THR A 112 -12.17 -9.32 15.23
N ASP A 113 -12.12 -9.23 13.91
CA ASP A 113 -12.47 -10.29 12.96
C ASP A 113 -11.34 -10.40 11.92
N PRO A 114 -10.85 -11.61 11.57
CA PRO A 114 -9.78 -11.80 10.59
C PRO A 114 -10.07 -11.16 9.22
N ARG A 115 -11.32 -11.15 8.75
CA ARG A 115 -11.72 -10.54 7.47
C ARG A 115 -11.58 -9.03 7.50
N LEU A 116 -11.98 -8.39 8.61
CA LEU A 116 -11.69 -6.97 8.83
C LEU A 116 -10.18 -6.71 8.89
N ALA A 117 -9.40 -7.63 9.46
CA ALA A 117 -7.95 -7.51 9.51
C ALA A 117 -7.27 -7.71 8.14
N ALA A 118 -7.88 -8.45 7.21
CA ALA A 118 -7.39 -8.59 5.83
C ALA A 118 -7.69 -7.38 4.93
N LEU A 119 -8.58 -6.45 5.33
CA LEU A 119 -8.89 -5.25 4.54
C LEU A 119 -7.69 -4.27 4.46
N PRO A 120 -7.55 -3.51 3.35
CA PRO A 120 -6.40 -2.67 3.10
C PRO A 120 -6.60 -1.24 3.68
N TRP A 121 -6.67 -1.13 5.01
CA TRP A 121 -6.95 0.13 5.73
C TRP A 121 -5.98 1.28 5.41
N GLU A 122 -4.78 0.97 4.93
CA GLU A 122 -3.78 1.93 4.48
C GLU A 122 -4.24 2.72 3.24
N THR A 123 -5.26 2.23 2.52
CA THR A 123 -5.93 2.97 1.43
C THR A 123 -6.84 4.09 1.91
N LEU A 124 -7.23 4.14 3.20
CA LEU A 124 -8.24 5.07 3.75
C LEU A 124 -8.08 6.51 3.21
N TYR A 125 -9.09 7.00 2.48
CA TYR A 125 -9.03 8.27 1.76
C TYR A 125 -10.10 9.25 2.25
N ASP A 126 -9.65 10.31 2.93
CA ASP A 126 -10.50 11.37 3.44
C ASP A 126 -10.83 12.36 2.30
N ARG A 127 -11.97 12.12 1.63
CA ARG A 127 -12.44 12.96 0.51
C ARG A 127 -12.53 14.45 0.86
N THR A 128 -12.88 14.79 2.10
CA THR A 128 -13.02 16.18 2.57
C THR A 128 -11.69 16.91 2.64
N ASN A 129 -10.58 16.20 2.86
CA ASN A 129 -9.23 16.77 2.85
C ASN A 129 -8.44 16.42 1.58
N HIS A 130 -9.05 15.70 0.65
CA HIS A 130 -8.43 15.13 -0.55
C HIS A 130 -7.11 14.37 -0.27
N ALA A 131 -7.08 13.60 0.82
CA ALA A 131 -5.84 12.98 1.30
C ALA A 131 -6.04 11.57 1.88
N TYR A 132 -5.11 10.68 1.55
CA TYR A 132 -4.94 9.39 2.23
C TYR A 132 -4.50 9.61 3.69
N VAL A 133 -5.16 8.92 4.63
CA VAL A 133 -4.92 9.09 6.08
C VAL A 133 -3.48 8.73 6.43
N CYS A 134 -2.98 7.57 5.99
CA CYS A 134 -1.61 7.09 6.29
C CYS A 134 -0.48 7.96 5.69
N ARG A 135 -0.79 8.89 4.78
CA ARG A 135 0.16 9.87 4.20
C ARG A 135 0.18 11.20 4.97
N LYS A 136 -0.70 11.39 5.96
CA LYS A 136 -0.84 12.60 6.77
C LYS A 136 -0.72 12.30 8.26
N ASP A 137 -1.52 11.38 8.74
CA ASP A 137 -1.61 10.89 10.12
C ASP A 137 -0.93 9.52 10.23
N SER A 138 -0.65 9.07 11.46
CA SER A 138 -0.17 7.71 11.71
C SER A 138 -1.35 6.73 11.71
N LEU A 139 -1.19 5.57 11.07
CA LEU A 139 -2.16 4.46 11.09
C LEU A 139 -1.51 3.23 11.73
N ILE A 140 -2.21 2.61 12.68
CA ILE A 140 -1.74 1.46 13.48
C ILE A 140 -2.85 0.41 13.56
N ARG A 141 -2.54 -0.84 13.23
CA ARG A 141 -3.38 -2.01 13.49
C ARG A 141 -3.05 -2.49 14.92
N GLN A 142 -3.95 -2.26 15.87
CA GLN A 142 -3.65 -2.40 17.30
C GLN A 142 -4.20 -3.72 17.85
N ILE A 143 -3.32 -4.52 18.46
CA ILE A 143 -3.66 -5.72 19.20
C ILE A 143 -3.73 -5.37 20.69
N PRO A 144 -4.88 -5.53 21.37
CA PRO A 144 -4.98 -5.32 22.81
C PRO A 144 -4.06 -6.25 23.58
N SER A 145 -3.39 -5.71 24.61
CA SER A 145 -2.64 -6.51 25.60
C SER A 145 -2.90 -5.93 26.99
N PRO A 146 -3.35 -6.74 27.97
CA PRO A 146 -3.59 -6.25 29.33
C PRO A 146 -2.28 -5.92 30.07
N ASP A 147 -1.23 -6.69 29.81
CA ASP A 147 0.03 -6.65 30.56
C ASP A 147 1.11 -5.80 29.86
N SER A 148 0.73 -4.59 29.41
CA SER A 148 1.67 -3.62 28.84
C SER A 148 2.48 -2.92 29.95
N LEU A 149 3.27 -3.70 30.69
CA LEU A 149 4.41 -3.17 31.44
C LEU A 149 5.41 -2.63 30.43
N LEU A 150 5.66 -1.32 30.45
CA LEU A 150 6.64 -0.69 29.58
C LEU A 150 8.05 -1.21 29.92
N PRO A 151 8.72 -1.99 29.05
CA PRO A 151 10.12 -2.33 29.28
C PRO A 151 10.98 -1.07 29.12
N PRO A 152 12.17 -1.00 29.73
CA PRO A 152 13.08 0.12 29.52
C PRO A 152 13.42 0.27 28.03
N GLN A 153 13.29 1.49 27.51
CA GLN A 153 13.52 1.79 26.11
C GLN A 153 15.02 1.64 25.80
N ARG A 154 15.35 0.95 24.70
CA ARG A 154 16.74 0.55 24.42
C ARG A 154 17.53 1.66 23.73
N THR A 155 18.76 1.88 24.18
CA THR A 155 19.64 2.93 23.66
C THR A 155 20.28 2.54 22.34
N LEU A 156 20.16 3.40 21.32
CA LEU A 156 20.87 3.27 20.05
C LEU A 156 22.41 3.10 20.21
N PRO A 157 23.12 2.40 19.31
CA PRO A 157 22.74 2.03 17.93
C PRO A 157 21.68 0.93 17.81
N LEU A 158 20.91 1.00 16.73
CA LEU A 158 19.90 0.00 16.40
C LEU A 158 20.57 -1.27 15.87
N ARG A 159 20.60 -2.34 16.67
CA ARG A 159 21.11 -3.66 16.26
C ARG A 159 20.04 -4.46 15.53
N ILE A 160 20.27 -4.74 14.24
CA ILE A 160 19.38 -5.47 13.35
C ILE A 160 20.03 -6.81 13.02
N LEU A 161 19.37 -7.91 13.37
CA LEU A 161 19.68 -9.24 12.81
C LEU A 161 18.80 -9.42 11.57
N ALA A 162 19.40 -9.38 10.40
CA ALA A 162 18.72 -9.58 9.13
C ALA A 162 18.96 -11.01 8.60
N MET A 163 17.97 -11.56 7.90
CA MET A 163 17.99 -12.95 7.43
C MET A 163 17.23 -13.06 6.12
N VAL A 164 17.82 -13.76 5.14
CA VAL A 164 17.17 -14.05 3.85
C VAL A 164 16.97 -15.56 3.71
N SER A 165 15.72 -16.01 3.68
CA SER A 165 15.38 -17.43 3.57
C SER A 165 14.88 -17.78 2.17
N SER A 166 15.66 -18.58 1.44
CA SER A 166 15.33 -19.05 0.08
C SER A 166 15.43 -20.58 -0.01
N PRO A 167 14.57 -21.35 0.71
CA PRO A 167 14.60 -22.80 0.67
C PRO A 167 14.24 -23.36 -0.71
N ARG A 168 14.72 -24.56 -1.02
CA ARG A 168 14.50 -25.18 -2.34
C ARG A 168 13.02 -25.54 -2.53
N ARG A 169 12.52 -25.31 -3.76
CA ARG A 169 11.14 -25.58 -4.23
C ARG A 169 10.09 -24.52 -3.87
N LEU A 170 10.50 -23.39 -3.28
CA LEU A 170 9.77 -22.13 -3.43
C LEU A 170 10.42 -21.31 -4.55
N ASP A 171 9.80 -20.19 -4.94
CA ASP A 171 10.38 -19.28 -5.92
C ASP A 171 11.73 -18.74 -5.42
N PRO A 172 12.79 -18.74 -6.26
CA PRO A 172 14.13 -18.39 -5.83
C PRO A 172 14.24 -16.89 -5.54
N ILE A 173 14.63 -16.55 -4.31
CA ILE A 173 14.93 -15.17 -3.92
C ILE A 173 16.42 -14.91 -4.19
N ASP A 174 16.73 -13.79 -4.83
CA ASP A 174 18.12 -13.32 -5.00
C ASP A 174 18.66 -12.81 -3.66
N ALA A 175 19.12 -13.75 -2.83
CA ALA A 175 19.55 -13.45 -1.47
C ALA A 175 20.78 -12.53 -1.39
N GLU A 176 21.60 -12.47 -2.44
CA GLU A 176 22.73 -11.53 -2.50
C GLU A 176 22.25 -10.12 -2.92
N GLY A 177 21.30 -10.05 -3.87
CA GLY A 177 20.59 -8.81 -4.20
C GLY A 177 19.85 -8.21 -3.00
N GLU A 178 19.11 -9.03 -2.25
CA GLU A 178 18.41 -8.60 -1.02
C GLU A 178 19.39 -8.06 0.04
N ARG A 179 20.53 -8.72 0.21
CA ARG A 179 21.59 -8.27 1.12
C ARG A 179 22.15 -6.92 0.70
N ALA A 180 22.54 -6.79 -0.58
CA ALA A 180 23.06 -5.55 -1.13
C ALA A 180 22.04 -4.39 -1.06
N ARG A 181 20.75 -4.67 -1.30
CA ARG A 181 19.65 -3.69 -1.16
C ARG A 181 19.52 -3.20 0.28
N LEU A 182 19.44 -4.09 1.28
CA LEU A 182 19.30 -3.68 2.67
C LEU A 182 20.56 -2.97 3.20
N GLU A 183 21.75 -3.37 2.75
CA GLU A 183 23.01 -2.70 3.08
C GLU A 183 23.09 -1.28 2.49
N ASP A 184 22.75 -1.10 1.21
CA ASP A 184 22.68 0.24 0.58
C ASP A 184 21.62 1.13 1.24
N ALA A 185 20.46 0.56 1.63
CA ALA A 185 19.43 1.28 2.37
C ALA A 185 19.91 1.83 3.72
N LEU A 186 20.81 1.10 4.39
CA LEU A 186 21.31 1.40 5.73
C LEU A 186 22.71 2.03 5.76
N ALA A 187 23.40 2.12 4.62
CA ALA A 187 24.80 2.51 4.52
C ALA A 187 25.13 3.82 5.24
N ALA A 188 24.28 4.84 5.12
CA ALA A 188 24.50 6.13 5.79
C ALA A 188 24.36 6.04 7.33
N GLN A 189 23.41 5.25 7.81
CA GLN A 189 23.15 5.05 9.24
C GLN A 189 24.22 4.15 9.88
N THR A 190 24.72 3.15 9.15
CA THR A 190 25.84 2.30 9.56
C THR A 190 27.15 3.10 9.58
N GLN A 191 27.44 3.91 8.56
CA GLN A 191 28.60 4.82 8.54
C GLN A 191 28.54 5.87 9.66
N ALA A 192 27.35 6.34 10.03
CA ALA A 192 27.13 7.24 11.17
C ALA A 192 27.17 6.54 12.55
N GLY A 193 27.32 5.21 12.59
CA GLY A 193 27.30 4.44 13.84
C GLY A 193 25.94 4.44 14.57
N LEU A 194 24.84 4.69 13.84
CA LEU A 194 23.47 4.70 14.37
C LEU A 194 22.76 3.35 14.20
N VAL A 195 23.22 2.53 13.24
CA VAL A 195 22.72 1.19 12.95
C VAL A 195 23.89 0.21 12.97
N GLN A 196 23.64 -1.01 13.43
CA GLN A 196 24.51 -2.17 13.28
C GLN A 196 23.69 -3.27 12.62
N LEU A 197 24.08 -3.68 11.42
CA LEU A 197 23.45 -4.76 10.66
C LEU A 197 24.34 -6.00 10.76
N GLU A 198 23.74 -7.14 11.09
CA GLU A 198 24.40 -8.45 11.06
C GLU A 198 23.49 -9.43 10.30
N TRP A 199 24.09 -10.32 9.51
CA TRP A 199 23.36 -11.29 8.69
C TRP A 199 23.40 -12.68 9.32
N LEU A 200 22.23 -13.31 9.42
CA LEU A 200 22.16 -14.74 9.71
C LEU A 200 22.60 -15.54 8.48
N GLU A 201 23.60 -16.40 8.66
CA GLU A 201 23.94 -17.46 7.71
C GLU A 201 23.00 -18.66 7.92
N ASP A 202 22.54 -19.28 6.82
CA ASP A 202 21.58 -20.39 6.76
C ASP A 202 20.38 -20.25 7.73
N VAL A 203 19.26 -19.68 7.26
CA VAL A 203 18.09 -19.39 8.11
C VAL A 203 17.37 -20.67 8.57
N THR A 204 17.80 -21.24 9.69
CA THR A 204 17.21 -22.41 10.37
C THR A 204 16.72 -22.02 11.76
N TRP A 205 15.94 -22.90 12.40
CA TRP A 205 15.54 -22.71 13.79
C TRP A 205 16.76 -22.61 14.71
N GLU A 206 17.73 -23.51 14.54
CA GLU A 206 18.93 -23.61 15.37
C GLU A 206 19.91 -22.46 15.17
N SER A 207 20.08 -21.96 13.94
CA SER A 207 20.95 -20.81 13.67
C SER A 207 20.36 -19.52 14.24
N LEU A 208 19.06 -19.29 14.06
CA LEU A 208 18.35 -18.16 14.65
C LEU A 208 18.40 -18.22 16.18
N HIS A 209 18.13 -19.38 16.79
CA HIS A 209 18.23 -19.58 18.24
C HIS A 209 19.65 -19.28 18.77
N THR A 210 20.68 -19.77 18.08
CA THR A 210 22.08 -19.53 18.45
C THR A 210 22.43 -18.04 18.37
N SER A 211 21.97 -17.32 17.35
CA SER A 211 22.20 -15.87 17.21
C SER A 211 21.43 -15.05 18.25
N LEU A 212 20.20 -15.44 18.57
CA LEU A 212 19.36 -14.81 19.60
C LEU A 212 19.96 -14.93 21.01
N LEU A 213 20.57 -16.08 21.34
CA LEU A 213 21.29 -16.27 22.60
C LEU A 213 22.67 -15.60 22.64
N ALA A 214 23.26 -15.29 21.48
CA ALA A 214 24.61 -14.74 21.38
C ALA A 214 24.68 -13.20 21.36
N GLY A 215 23.55 -12.50 21.17
CA GLY A 215 23.54 -11.05 20.97
C GLY A 215 22.27 -10.33 21.38
N GLU A 216 22.42 -9.07 21.80
CA GLU A 216 21.29 -8.17 22.10
C GLU A 216 20.71 -7.60 20.81
N TRP A 217 19.50 -8.01 20.44
CA TRP A 217 18.87 -7.60 19.18
C TRP A 217 17.75 -6.59 19.42
N HIS A 218 17.72 -5.51 18.61
CA HIS A 218 16.64 -4.53 18.64
C HIS A 218 15.55 -4.89 17.63
N VAL A 219 15.97 -5.39 16.47
CA VAL A 219 15.11 -5.70 15.33
C VAL A 219 15.51 -7.04 14.71
N LEU A 220 14.54 -7.88 14.38
CA LEU A 220 14.72 -8.93 13.38
C LEU A 220 14.17 -8.46 12.03
N HIS A 221 14.91 -8.68 10.95
CA HIS A 221 14.45 -8.40 9.59
C HIS A 221 14.46 -9.68 8.77
N PHE A 222 13.28 -10.26 8.54
CA PHE A 222 13.10 -11.46 7.72
C PHE A 222 12.73 -11.05 6.29
N ILE A 223 13.53 -11.51 5.33
CA ILE A 223 13.24 -11.48 3.90
C ILE A 223 13.03 -12.93 3.46
N GLY A 224 11.95 -13.23 2.76
CA GLY A 224 11.64 -14.62 2.45
C GLY A 224 10.21 -14.86 2.00
N HIS A 225 9.76 -16.08 2.26
CA HIS A 225 8.44 -16.59 1.90
C HIS A 225 7.56 -16.77 3.13
N SER A 226 6.26 -16.51 3.00
CA SER A 226 5.26 -16.71 4.06
C SER A 226 3.97 -17.33 3.53
N ARG A 227 3.20 -17.98 4.41
CA ARG A 227 1.86 -18.50 4.12
C ARG A 227 0.96 -18.41 5.35
N TYR A 228 -0.31 -18.74 5.17
CA TYR A 228 -1.26 -19.00 6.25
C TYR A 228 -1.66 -20.47 6.20
N ASP A 229 -1.70 -21.14 7.35
CA ASP A 229 -2.29 -22.46 7.50
C ASP A 229 -3.70 -22.32 8.09
N VAL A 230 -4.68 -22.67 7.27
CA VAL A 230 -6.11 -22.60 7.59
C VAL A 230 -6.55 -23.71 8.55
N GLU A 231 -5.77 -24.79 8.71
CA GLU A 231 -6.09 -25.86 9.67
C GLU A 231 -5.68 -25.50 11.11
N THR A 232 -4.66 -24.65 11.28
CA THR A 232 -4.14 -24.22 12.59
C THR A 232 -4.42 -22.73 12.94
N ASP A 233 -5.01 -21.97 12.01
CA ASP A 233 -5.24 -20.51 12.13
C ASP A 233 -3.94 -19.72 12.40
N GLN A 234 -2.81 -20.21 11.85
CA GLN A 234 -1.48 -19.60 12.02
C GLN A 234 -0.91 -19.04 10.72
N GLY A 235 -0.24 -17.91 10.84
CA GLY A 235 0.72 -17.47 9.83
C GLY A 235 2.07 -18.13 10.04
N GLU A 236 2.70 -18.58 8.96
CA GLU A 236 3.99 -19.28 8.97
C GLU A 236 5.03 -18.58 8.09
N LEU A 237 6.29 -18.69 8.48
CA LEU A 237 7.45 -18.27 7.67
C LEU A 237 8.21 -19.48 7.15
N ALA A 238 8.66 -19.43 5.90
CA ALA A 238 9.49 -20.46 5.31
C ALA A 238 10.95 -20.32 5.76
N PHE A 239 11.40 -21.24 6.60
CA PHE A 239 12.80 -21.40 6.99
C PHE A 239 13.46 -22.48 6.11
N SER A 240 14.78 -22.60 6.21
CA SER A 240 15.57 -23.60 5.52
C SER A 240 15.93 -24.75 6.46
N ALA A 241 15.20 -25.86 6.37
CA ALA A 241 15.57 -27.11 7.05
C ALA A 241 16.87 -27.69 6.48
N SER A 242 17.53 -28.54 7.28
CA SER A 242 18.74 -29.27 6.86
C SER A 242 18.60 -29.94 5.48
N GLY A 243 19.59 -29.73 4.62
CA GLY A 243 19.55 -30.10 3.19
C GLY A 243 18.91 -29.07 2.25
N GLY A 244 18.38 -27.96 2.80
CA GLY A 244 17.72 -26.90 2.04
C GLY A 244 16.29 -27.23 1.64
N ARG A 245 15.57 -28.04 2.42
CA ARG A 245 14.12 -28.15 2.32
C ARG A 245 13.46 -26.91 2.93
N THR A 246 12.25 -26.57 2.51
CA THR A 246 11.40 -25.67 3.29
C THR A 246 11.05 -26.33 4.62
N ASP A 247 11.22 -25.56 5.69
CA ASP A 247 10.57 -25.74 6.99
C ASP A 247 9.52 -24.64 7.12
N TRP A 248 8.37 -24.92 7.73
CA TRP A 248 7.34 -23.89 7.97
C TRP A 248 7.24 -23.64 9.46
N VAL A 249 7.56 -22.41 9.88
CA VAL A 249 7.66 -22.03 11.29
C VAL A 249 6.49 -21.13 11.64
N GLY A 250 5.62 -21.60 12.53
CA GLY A 250 4.45 -20.85 13.03
C GLY A 250 4.84 -19.60 13.80
N ALA A 251 4.01 -18.56 13.68
CA ALA A 251 4.16 -17.27 14.37
C ALA A 251 4.00 -17.34 15.90
N ASP A 252 3.51 -18.46 16.44
CA ASP A 252 3.55 -18.79 17.87
C ASP A 252 4.94 -19.26 18.28
N SER A 253 5.44 -20.29 17.60
CA SER A 253 6.74 -20.91 17.84
C SER A 253 7.88 -19.92 17.61
N LEU A 254 7.76 -19.06 16.60
CA LEU A 254 8.71 -17.98 16.36
C LEU A 254 8.65 -16.88 17.43
N ALA A 255 7.49 -16.59 18.02
CA ALA A 255 7.39 -15.63 19.12
C ALA A 255 8.04 -16.17 20.42
N ASP A 256 7.82 -17.45 20.72
CA ASP A 256 8.50 -18.15 21.82
C ASP A 256 10.03 -18.16 21.60
N LEU A 257 10.49 -18.46 20.39
CA LEU A 257 11.91 -18.41 20.02
C LEU A 257 12.52 -17.00 20.18
N ILE A 258 11.78 -15.95 19.80
CA ILE A 258 12.18 -14.55 19.99
C ILE A 258 12.30 -14.19 21.48
N ALA A 259 11.49 -14.80 22.35
CA ALA A 259 11.48 -14.53 23.78
C ALA A 259 12.69 -15.10 24.54
N GLU A 260 13.38 -16.13 24.01
CA GLU A 260 14.60 -16.71 24.60
C GLU A 260 15.81 -15.75 24.56
N ALA A 261 15.78 -14.69 23.74
CA ALA A 261 16.82 -13.67 23.75
C ALA A 261 16.70 -12.75 24.99
N GLU A 262 17.78 -12.59 25.75
CA GLU A 262 17.88 -11.57 26.80
C GLU A 262 18.69 -10.36 26.30
N PRO A 263 18.06 -9.20 25.96
CA PRO A 263 16.64 -8.88 25.99
C PRO A 263 15.94 -8.99 24.60
N ALA A 264 14.74 -9.57 24.56
CA ALA A 264 14.08 -10.04 23.33
C ALA A 264 13.78 -8.94 22.28
N PRO A 265 13.96 -9.18 20.96
CA PRO A 265 13.63 -8.21 19.91
C PRO A 265 12.23 -7.58 20.05
N ARG A 266 12.15 -6.23 20.19
CA ARG A 266 10.87 -5.50 20.27
C ARG A 266 10.22 -5.26 18.90
N LEU A 267 10.96 -5.43 17.81
CA LEU A 267 10.47 -5.20 16.45
C LEU A 267 10.84 -6.38 15.55
N VAL A 268 9.86 -6.89 14.81
CA VAL A 268 10.10 -7.75 13.64
C VAL A 268 9.67 -7.00 12.38
N VAL A 269 10.47 -7.09 11.33
CA VAL A 269 10.13 -6.62 9.98
C VAL A 269 10.04 -7.84 9.06
N LEU A 270 8.88 -8.03 8.45
CA LEU A 270 8.58 -9.11 7.51
C LEU A 270 8.51 -8.53 6.09
N ASN A 271 9.63 -8.55 5.38
CA ASN A 271 9.67 -8.30 3.94
C ASN A 271 9.47 -9.63 3.20
N SER A 272 8.31 -10.27 3.44
CA SER A 272 7.99 -11.60 2.93
C SER A 272 6.85 -11.57 1.92
N CYS A 273 7.05 -12.17 0.75
CA CYS A 273 5.97 -12.39 -0.21
C CYS A 273 5.16 -13.64 0.15
N LEU A 274 3.87 -13.65 -0.24
CA LEU A 274 2.94 -14.72 0.06
C LEU A 274 3.05 -15.86 -0.97
N SER A 275 3.45 -17.06 -0.53
CA SER A 275 3.76 -18.18 -1.43
C SER A 275 2.52 -18.94 -1.92
N GLY A 276 1.85 -18.41 -2.95
CA GLY A 276 1.04 -19.21 -3.88
C GLY A 276 -0.11 -20.04 -3.28
N ALA A 277 -0.76 -19.57 -2.22
CA ALA A 277 -1.87 -20.29 -1.58
C ALA A 277 -3.24 -19.88 -2.18
N THR A 278 -4.02 -20.87 -2.62
CA THR A 278 -5.36 -20.67 -3.20
C THR A 278 -6.41 -20.37 -2.12
N GLY A 279 -6.62 -19.09 -1.80
CA GLY A 279 -7.69 -18.68 -0.87
C GLY A 279 -7.59 -17.27 -0.32
N PHE A 280 -7.60 -16.24 -1.18
CA PHE A 280 -7.31 -14.82 -0.87
C PHE A 280 -8.05 -14.17 0.32
N THR A 281 -9.03 -14.82 0.92
CA THR A 281 -9.93 -14.30 1.98
C THR A 281 -9.23 -14.02 3.33
N GLU A 282 -8.07 -14.63 3.60
CA GLU A 282 -7.55 -14.77 4.99
C GLU A 282 -6.10 -14.30 5.24
N LEU A 283 -5.23 -14.19 4.23
CA LEU A 283 -3.79 -14.45 4.45
C LEU A 283 -2.89 -13.29 4.93
N TYR A 284 -3.09 -12.04 4.50
CA TYR A 284 -2.04 -11.00 4.64
C TYR A 284 -1.88 -10.40 6.05
N SER A 285 -2.85 -10.61 6.93
CA SER A 285 -2.81 -10.12 8.33
C SER A 285 -2.26 -11.17 9.31
N GLY A 286 -2.28 -12.45 8.92
CA GLY A 286 -2.09 -13.61 9.80
C GLY A 286 -0.81 -13.56 10.62
N THR A 287 0.34 -13.74 9.97
CA THR A 287 1.65 -13.87 10.62
C THR A 287 2.02 -12.65 11.47
N ALA A 288 1.77 -11.45 10.95
CA ALA A 288 2.08 -10.21 11.66
C ALA A 288 1.21 -10.02 12.91
N SER A 289 -0.09 -10.29 12.80
CA SER A 289 -1.00 -10.20 13.96
C SER A 289 -0.75 -11.32 14.97
N ALA A 290 -0.38 -12.53 14.52
CA ALA A 290 -0.04 -13.65 15.39
C ALA A 290 1.22 -13.39 16.23
N LEU A 291 2.34 -12.95 15.62
CA LEU A 291 3.55 -12.55 16.35
C LEU A 291 3.27 -11.50 17.43
N VAL A 292 2.44 -10.50 17.11
CA VAL A 292 2.03 -9.43 18.06
C VAL A 292 1.10 -9.95 19.16
N ARG A 293 0.22 -10.91 18.87
CA ARG A 293 -0.59 -11.62 19.89
C ARG A 293 0.29 -12.45 20.83
N ASN A 294 1.30 -13.13 20.30
CA ASN A 294 2.10 -14.12 21.01
C ASN A 294 3.26 -13.49 21.81
N GLY A 295 3.74 -12.29 21.47
CA GLY A 295 4.59 -11.53 22.41
C GLY A 295 5.26 -10.26 21.88
N VAL A 296 5.55 -10.20 20.57
CA VAL A 296 6.35 -9.13 19.95
C VAL A 296 5.66 -7.76 20.11
N ASP A 297 6.38 -6.71 20.55
CA ASP A 297 5.77 -5.38 20.73
C ASP A 297 5.23 -4.81 19.41
N ALA A 298 6.00 -4.93 18.32
CA ALA A 298 5.63 -4.40 17.02
C ALA A 298 6.06 -5.32 15.87
N VAL A 299 5.20 -5.43 14.85
CA VAL A 299 5.54 -6.05 13.58
C VAL A 299 5.22 -5.10 12.44
N VAL A 300 6.20 -4.87 11.57
CA VAL A 300 5.97 -4.26 10.25
C VAL A 300 5.99 -5.37 9.21
N ALA A 301 4.99 -5.43 8.35
CA ALA A 301 4.87 -6.43 7.28
C ALA A 301 4.43 -5.79 5.97
N MET A 302 4.46 -6.54 4.87
CA MET A 302 3.93 -6.11 3.57
C MET A 302 2.60 -6.82 3.31
N GLN A 303 1.52 -6.06 3.04
CA GLN A 303 0.19 -6.64 2.73
C GLN A 303 -0.03 -6.96 1.25
N PHE A 304 0.96 -6.64 0.41
CA PHE A 304 1.06 -6.92 -1.01
C PHE A 304 2.54 -7.16 -1.31
N SER A 305 2.85 -7.69 -2.48
CA SER A 305 4.19 -7.65 -3.05
C SER A 305 4.65 -6.19 -3.26
N ILE A 306 5.96 -5.96 -3.27
CA ILE A 306 6.59 -4.64 -3.37
C ILE A 306 7.83 -4.75 -4.28
N THR A 307 8.13 -3.71 -5.08
CA THR A 307 9.35 -3.74 -5.91
C THR A 307 10.62 -3.47 -5.10
N ASP A 308 11.76 -3.96 -5.59
CA ASP A 308 13.10 -3.69 -5.07
C ASP A 308 13.32 -2.21 -4.68
N ASP A 309 13.02 -1.29 -5.59
CA ASP A 309 13.23 0.15 -5.38
C ASP A 309 12.31 0.71 -4.28
N ALA A 310 11.08 0.20 -4.17
CA ALA A 310 10.12 0.59 -3.13
C ALA A 310 10.46 -0.01 -1.77
N ALA A 311 10.95 -1.26 -1.71
CA ALA A 311 11.50 -1.87 -0.50
C ALA A 311 12.74 -1.12 -0.02
N LEU A 312 13.66 -0.77 -0.93
CA LEU A 312 14.85 0.05 -0.68
C LEU A 312 14.46 1.43 -0.13
N ALA A 313 13.54 2.14 -0.79
CA ALA A 313 13.05 3.43 -0.35
C ALA A 313 12.35 3.35 1.02
N PHE A 314 11.52 2.33 1.25
CA PHE A 314 10.90 2.08 2.54
C PHE A 314 11.95 1.90 3.64
N ALA A 315 12.90 0.98 3.45
CA ALA A 315 13.94 0.69 4.43
C ALA A 315 14.77 1.95 4.78
N ARG A 316 15.18 2.73 3.77
CA ARG A 316 15.86 4.03 3.95
C ARG A 316 15.05 4.98 4.84
N GLY A 317 13.77 5.16 4.53
CA GLY A 317 12.88 6.08 5.26
C GLY A 317 12.46 5.61 6.65
N PHE A 318 12.31 4.29 6.82
CA PHE A 318 11.87 3.61 8.04
C PHE A 318 13.00 3.51 9.07
N TYR A 319 14.10 2.84 8.71
CA TYR A 319 15.25 2.71 9.62
C TYR A 319 15.96 4.05 9.83
N GLY A 320 15.96 4.95 8.83
CA GLY A 320 16.39 6.33 9.02
C GLY A 320 15.61 7.06 10.11
N ALA A 321 14.31 6.83 10.24
CA ALA A 321 13.49 7.41 11.31
C ALA A 321 13.76 6.76 12.69
N LEU A 322 13.84 5.42 12.76
CA LEU A 322 14.15 4.70 14.00
C LEU A 322 15.55 5.05 14.54
N ALA A 323 16.55 5.14 13.67
CA ALA A 323 17.92 5.53 13.98
C ALA A 323 18.07 6.99 14.49
N HIS A 324 17.01 7.79 14.40
CA HIS A 324 16.91 9.13 15.00
C HIS A 324 15.93 9.19 16.19
N GLY A 325 15.50 8.05 16.73
CA GLY A 325 14.62 7.98 17.90
C GLY A 325 13.20 8.48 17.67
N ARG A 326 12.68 8.37 16.43
CA ARG A 326 11.24 8.53 16.17
C ARG A 326 10.47 7.30 16.67
N THR A 327 9.16 7.45 16.85
CA THR A 327 8.28 6.33 17.20
C THR A 327 8.04 5.41 15.98
N ILE A 328 7.63 4.16 16.22
CA ILE A 328 7.50 3.12 15.19
C ILE A 328 6.43 3.45 14.13
N ASP A 329 5.36 4.16 14.54
CA ASP A 329 4.30 4.63 13.66
C ASP A 329 4.78 5.79 12.76
N ASP A 330 5.51 6.73 13.36
CA ASP A 330 6.15 7.86 12.70
C ASP A 330 7.25 7.38 11.72
N ALA A 331 7.93 6.28 12.06
CA ALA A 331 8.90 5.59 11.19
C ALA A 331 8.24 4.84 10.03
N THR A 332 7.16 4.07 10.28
CA THR A 332 6.39 3.41 9.22
C THR A 332 5.84 4.44 8.23
N ARG A 333 5.27 5.53 8.75
CA ARG A 333 4.84 6.69 7.98
C ARG A 333 6.00 7.32 7.20
N SER A 334 7.19 7.46 7.78
CA SER A 334 8.39 7.96 7.11
C SER A 334 8.81 7.06 5.92
N GLY A 335 8.75 5.74 6.07
CA GLY A 335 8.98 4.79 4.98
C GLY A 335 8.00 4.96 3.81
N ARG A 336 6.69 5.15 4.09
CA ARG A 336 5.70 5.47 3.04
C ARG A 336 6.02 6.78 2.31
N ILE A 337 6.45 7.80 3.04
CA ILE A 337 6.84 9.10 2.45
C ILE A 337 8.13 8.97 1.60
N ALA A 338 9.02 8.04 1.92
CA ALA A 338 10.20 7.76 1.11
C ALA A 338 9.86 7.06 -0.21
N ILE A 339 8.93 6.09 -0.23
CA ILE A 339 8.42 5.48 -1.48
C ILE A 339 7.82 6.56 -2.39
N LEU A 340 7.01 7.47 -1.83
CA LEU A 340 6.46 8.64 -2.56
C LEU A 340 7.52 9.63 -3.09
N GLY A 341 8.79 9.47 -2.70
CA GLY A 341 9.93 10.23 -3.24
C GLY A 341 10.47 9.66 -4.56
N MET A 342 10.23 8.38 -4.85
CA MET A 342 10.69 7.71 -6.09
C MET A 342 10.02 8.27 -7.34
N GLY A 343 8.71 8.52 -7.24
CA GLY A 343 7.87 8.99 -8.33
C GLY A 343 6.53 9.48 -7.81
N ARG A 344 5.86 10.34 -8.59
CA ARG A 344 4.53 10.86 -8.23
C ARG A 344 3.41 9.84 -8.38
N ASP A 345 3.68 8.77 -9.14
CA ASP A 345 2.67 7.89 -9.72
C ASP A 345 2.68 6.48 -9.09
N THR A 346 3.66 6.14 -8.23
CA THR A 346 3.70 4.86 -7.48
C THR A 346 2.70 4.86 -6.33
N LEU A 347 2.09 3.69 -6.12
CA LEU A 347 1.07 3.38 -5.14
C LEU A 347 1.57 2.45 -4.02
N GLU A 348 2.80 1.93 -4.14
CA GLU A 348 3.43 0.94 -3.23
C GLU A 348 3.61 1.45 -1.80
N TRP A 349 3.46 2.76 -1.56
CA TRP A 349 3.37 3.35 -0.22
C TRP A 349 2.18 2.83 0.60
N VAL A 350 1.20 2.16 -0.02
CA VAL A 350 0.11 1.47 0.67
C VAL A 350 0.57 0.15 1.30
N THR A 351 1.57 -0.51 0.71
CA THR A 351 1.95 -1.91 0.98
C THR A 351 2.44 -2.19 2.40
N PRO A 352 3.29 -1.36 3.03
CA PRO A 352 3.72 -1.62 4.41
C PRO A 352 2.53 -1.52 5.38
N VAL A 353 2.47 -2.39 6.39
CA VAL A 353 1.49 -2.34 7.49
C VAL A 353 2.20 -2.40 8.83
N LEU A 354 1.59 -1.82 9.87
CA LEU A 354 2.13 -1.82 11.24
C LEU A 354 1.11 -2.44 12.19
N CYS A 355 1.43 -3.61 12.73
CA CYS A 355 0.74 -4.24 13.84
C CYS A 355 1.48 -3.91 15.16
N LEU A 356 0.73 -3.54 16.21
CA LEU A 356 1.29 -3.07 17.49
C LEU A 356 0.58 -3.69 18.70
N ARG A 357 1.36 -4.14 19.69
CA ARG A 357 0.90 -4.66 20.98
C ARG A 357 0.72 -3.50 21.97
N GLY A 358 -0.47 -3.37 22.56
CA GLY A 358 -0.70 -2.37 23.62
C GLY A 358 -0.71 -0.93 23.11
N GLU A 359 0.01 -0.02 23.79
CA GLU A 359 -0.05 1.43 23.55
C GLU A 359 1.29 2.12 23.22
N ASP A 360 2.43 1.46 23.48
CA ASP A 360 3.75 2.07 23.33
C ASP A 360 4.19 2.10 21.86
N THR A 361 4.51 3.30 21.36
CA THR A 361 5.09 3.48 20.02
C THR A 361 6.56 3.86 20.06
N ARG A 362 7.16 4.06 21.24
CA ARG A 362 8.56 4.43 21.42
C ARG A 362 9.38 3.21 21.85
N LEU A 363 9.65 2.33 20.89
CA LEU A 363 10.38 1.09 21.15
C LEU A 363 11.83 1.32 21.63
N PHE A 364 12.46 2.40 21.15
CA PHE A 364 13.88 2.70 21.32
C PHE A 364 14.12 4.16 21.75
N GLU A 365 15.16 4.37 22.55
CA GLU A 365 15.67 5.68 22.93
C GLU A 365 16.88 6.06 22.08
N ALA A 366 16.86 7.26 21.50
CA ALA A 366 18.07 7.83 20.94
C ALA A 366 19.07 8.05 22.06
N ARG A 367 20.25 7.43 21.96
CA ARG A 367 21.34 7.61 22.91
C ARG A 367 21.61 9.10 23.07
N ALA A 368 21.39 9.62 24.28
CA ALA A 368 21.70 11.01 24.60
C ALA A 368 23.16 11.28 24.23
N SER A 369 23.39 12.16 23.26
CA SER A 369 24.73 12.44 22.78
C SER A 369 25.57 12.94 23.94
N ALA A 370 26.71 12.28 24.19
CA ALA A 370 27.73 12.72 25.12
C ALA A 370 28.52 13.94 24.59
N ALA A 371 27.84 14.82 23.84
CA ALA A 371 28.16 16.22 23.77
C ALA A 371 27.94 16.82 25.17
N GLU A 372 28.91 16.57 26.05
CA GLU A 372 29.12 17.27 27.31
C GLU A 372 29.12 18.77 27.01
N ARG A 373 27.98 19.43 27.22
CA ARG A 373 27.92 20.89 27.22
C ARG A 373 28.94 21.31 28.27
N PRO A 374 29.97 22.11 27.95
CA PRO A 374 30.99 22.48 28.92
C PRO A 374 30.29 23.15 30.10
N GLN A 375 30.21 22.40 31.21
CA GLN A 375 29.49 22.83 32.39
C GLN A 375 30.17 24.12 32.88
N PRO A 376 29.46 25.25 33.01
CA PRO A 376 30.09 26.51 33.40
C PRO A 376 30.86 26.29 34.69
N ALA A 377 32.18 26.41 34.61
CA ALA A 377 33.07 25.94 35.67
C ALA A 377 32.66 26.59 37.00
N ALA A 378 32.23 25.78 37.96
CA ALA A 378 31.84 26.28 39.27
C ALA A 378 33.03 27.05 39.85
N PRO A 379 32.84 28.29 40.35
CA PRO A 379 33.94 29.10 40.84
C PRO A 379 34.60 28.37 42.00
N SER A 380 35.88 28.01 41.83
CA SER A 380 36.63 27.24 42.80
C SER A 380 36.80 28.05 44.09
N GLU A 381 36.28 27.53 45.20
CA GLU A 381 36.46 28.17 46.51
C GLU A 381 37.96 28.23 46.86
N PRO A 382 38.45 29.37 47.39
CA PRO A 382 39.87 29.55 47.67
C PRO A 382 40.30 28.68 48.85
N VAL A 383 41.28 27.80 48.61
CA VAL A 383 41.88 26.93 49.63
C VAL A 383 42.44 27.75 50.78
N ARG A 384 41.77 27.69 51.95
CA ARG A 384 42.19 28.36 53.18
C ARG A 384 43.37 27.62 53.83
N ALA A 385 44.58 27.97 53.42
CA ALA A 385 45.80 27.53 54.11
C ALA A 385 45.85 28.08 55.54
N GLN A 386 46.00 27.20 56.54
CA GLN A 386 46.22 27.56 57.95
C GLN A 386 47.69 27.32 58.35
N ALA A 387 48.50 28.38 58.44
CA ALA A 387 49.84 28.32 59.05
C ALA A 387 50.25 29.66 59.68
N GLN A 388 49.88 29.81 60.95
CA GLN A 388 50.44 30.64 62.01
C GLN A 388 51.79 31.42 61.80
N ARG A 389 51.75 32.69 62.25
CA ARG A 389 52.68 33.38 63.21
C ARG A 389 53.65 34.51 62.75
N ASP A 390 53.51 35.60 63.53
CA ASP A 390 54.53 36.51 64.11
C ASP A 390 55.12 37.71 63.34
N ALA A 391 55.35 38.77 64.15
CA ALA A 391 56.12 40.00 63.98
C ALA A 391 55.71 41.10 62.95
N GLY A 392 55.60 42.35 63.45
CA GLY A 392 56.34 43.48 62.86
C GLY A 392 55.61 44.62 62.11
N GLU A 393 55.08 45.59 62.86
CA GLU A 393 55.40 47.04 62.71
C GLU A 393 55.46 47.74 61.31
N VAL A 394 54.33 48.34 60.89
CA VAL A 394 54.07 49.78 60.53
C VAL A 394 55.30 50.71 60.25
N PRO A 395 55.31 51.71 59.31
CA PRO A 395 54.27 52.26 58.40
C PRO A 395 54.63 52.52 56.90
N ARG A 396 53.58 52.81 56.10
CA ARG A 396 53.47 53.80 54.98
C ARG A 396 54.73 54.26 54.20
N THR A 397 54.65 54.15 52.88
CA THR A 397 54.64 55.33 51.98
C THR A 397 53.46 55.24 51.03
N ALA A 398 53.06 56.37 50.44
CA ALA A 398 52.12 56.44 49.33
C ALA A 398 52.79 57.21 48.21
N ASP A 399 52.40 56.92 46.98
CA ASP A 399 52.25 57.92 45.92
C ASP A 399 51.18 57.40 44.94
N ALA A 400 50.57 58.33 44.19
CA ALA A 400 49.49 58.04 43.25
C ALA A 400 49.96 58.33 41.82
N ASP A 401 49.44 57.58 40.84
CA ASP A 401 48.85 58.14 39.62
C ASP A 401 48.33 57.00 38.72
N ALA A 402 47.02 57.00 38.46
CA ALA A 402 46.37 56.09 37.50
C ALA A 402 44.97 56.60 37.09
N VAL A 403 44.85 57.15 35.88
CA VAL A 403 43.58 57.34 35.14
C VAL A 403 43.85 57.03 33.65
N PRO A 404 43.05 56.18 32.99
CA PRO A 404 43.26 55.78 31.59
C PRO A 404 42.47 56.63 30.56
N ASP A 405 42.80 56.42 29.28
CA ASP A 405 42.18 57.04 28.09
C ASP A 405 40.78 56.49 27.71
N GLU A 406 39.99 57.36 27.07
CA GLU A 406 38.94 57.05 26.08
C GLU A 406 38.52 58.37 25.36
N PRO A 407 37.81 58.37 24.22
CA PRO A 407 37.96 57.66 22.93
C PRO A 407 38.32 58.74 21.83
N PRO A 408 37.94 58.73 20.52
CA PRO A 408 37.19 57.77 19.68
C PRO A 408 37.73 57.52 18.25
N ALA A 409 36.95 56.74 17.47
CA ALA A 409 37.11 56.46 16.04
C ALA A 409 36.40 57.53 15.16
N PRO A 410 36.19 57.36 13.82
CA PRO A 410 36.75 56.40 12.86
C PRO A 410 37.34 57.07 11.58
N ALA A 411 37.85 56.26 10.64
CA ALA A 411 38.21 56.70 9.28
C ALA A 411 37.68 55.71 8.22
N ALA A 412 37.63 56.15 6.96
CA ALA A 412 37.04 55.42 5.83
C ALA A 412 37.89 55.55 4.56
N LYS A 413 37.43 54.92 3.46
CA LYS A 413 38.01 54.91 2.08
C LYS A 413 39.29 54.06 1.90
N GLU A 414 39.73 53.68 0.69
CA GLU A 414 39.14 53.37 -0.65
C GLU A 414 40.38 53.01 -1.55
N ASP A 415 40.19 52.48 -2.76
CA ASP A 415 41.25 52.03 -3.70
C ASP A 415 42.14 50.84 -3.23
N GLY A 416 42.77 50.02 -4.10
CA GLY A 416 42.62 49.86 -5.56
C GLY A 416 43.86 49.25 -6.25
N ARG A 417 43.67 48.40 -7.29
CA ARG A 417 44.70 47.75 -8.17
C ARG A 417 45.66 46.73 -7.48
N ALA A 418 46.38 45.84 -8.16
CA ALA A 418 46.35 45.25 -9.54
C ALA A 418 46.91 43.79 -9.45
N GLU A 419 46.76 42.89 -10.43
CA GLU A 419 47.67 42.51 -11.55
C GLU A 419 46.97 41.31 -12.28
N ALA A 420 46.99 41.02 -13.59
CA ALA A 420 48.04 40.93 -14.63
C ALA A 420 48.99 39.72 -14.43
N SER A 421 49.20 38.75 -15.34
CA SER A 421 48.69 38.44 -16.71
C SER A 421 48.56 36.89 -16.84
N ALA A 422 48.48 36.13 -17.94
CA ALA A 422 48.61 36.26 -19.42
C ALA A 422 47.96 34.96 -20.06
N ALA A 423 47.86 34.64 -21.36
CA ALA A 423 48.11 35.28 -22.67
C ALA A 423 47.37 34.48 -23.81
N GLU A 424 47.55 34.90 -25.08
CA GLU A 424 47.80 34.15 -26.36
C GLU A 424 47.45 32.63 -26.45
N ASP A 425 46.84 32.05 -27.50
CA ASP A 425 46.71 32.34 -28.96
C ASP A 425 45.39 31.71 -29.50
N ASP A 426 44.80 31.97 -30.70
CA ASP A 426 44.92 32.96 -31.79
C ASP A 426 43.53 33.05 -32.50
N ASP A 427 43.31 34.00 -33.41
CA ASP A 427 41.99 34.48 -33.89
C ASP A 427 41.66 34.12 -35.38
N LEU A 428 40.67 34.81 -35.95
CA LEU A 428 40.22 34.91 -37.36
C LEU A 428 39.07 33.95 -37.77
N ASP A 429 37.80 34.36 -37.78
CA ASP A 429 37.12 35.48 -38.50
C ASP A 429 37.02 35.28 -40.03
N ARG A 430 35.79 35.16 -40.56
CA ARG A 430 35.07 36.28 -41.22
C ARG A 430 33.72 35.88 -41.83
N ALA A 431 32.68 36.69 -41.58
CA ALA A 431 31.39 36.61 -42.29
C ALA A 431 31.42 37.37 -43.65
N PRO A 432 30.41 37.21 -44.54
CA PRO A 432 29.32 38.19 -44.48
C PRO A 432 27.90 37.71 -44.88
N ALA A 433 26.92 38.13 -44.07
CA ALA A 433 25.62 38.75 -44.42
C ALA A 433 24.62 38.16 -45.45
N HIS A 434 23.35 38.16 -45.02
CA HIS A 434 22.08 38.18 -45.79
C HIS A 434 21.64 36.95 -46.62
N ALA A 435 20.63 36.22 -46.10
CA ALA A 435 19.33 36.08 -46.76
C ALA A 435 18.22 35.63 -45.77
N ASP A 436 17.02 36.18 -45.99
CA ASP A 436 15.66 35.93 -45.46
C ASP A 436 15.35 34.72 -44.55
N ALA A 437 14.54 35.01 -43.52
CA ALA A 437 13.79 34.02 -42.72
C ALA A 437 12.27 34.21 -42.89
N PRO A 438 11.44 33.13 -42.90
CA PRO A 438 9.99 33.24 -43.03
C PRO A 438 9.28 33.55 -41.69
N ASP A 439 8.28 34.43 -41.76
CA ASP A 439 7.50 34.99 -40.63
C ASP A 439 6.42 33.98 -40.12
N PRO A 440 6.13 33.88 -38.81
CA PRO A 440 4.99 33.11 -38.31
C PRO A 440 3.64 33.81 -38.59
N PRO A 441 2.56 33.07 -38.86
CA PRO A 441 1.27 33.66 -39.24
C PRO A 441 0.63 34.44 -38.08
N ARG A 442 0.51 35.77 -38.25
CA ARG A 442 -0.11 36.68 -37.27
C ARG A 442 -1.61 36.42 -37.09
N THR A 443 -2.07 36.68 -35.88
CA THR A 443 -3.49 36.66 -35.50
C THR A 443 -4.31 37.71 -36.28
N ARG A 444 -5.55 37.35 -36.64
CA ARG A 444 -6.60 38.32 -37.00
C ARG A 444 -7.70 38.31 -35.96
N VAL A 445 -7.80 39.41 -35.22
CA VAL A 445 -8.96 39.70 -34.38
C VAL A 445 -10.10 40.21 -35.27
N SER A 446 -11.31 39.66 -35.13
CA SER A 446 -12.54 40.33 -35.50
C SER A 446 -13.53 40.26 -34.34
N ARG A 447 -14.20 41.39 -34.05
CA ARG A 447 -15.24 41.47 -33.02
C ARG A 447 -16.60 41.30 -33.70
N GLY A 448 -17.29 40.18 -33.43
CA GLY A 448 -18.67 39.94 -33.89
C GLY A 448 -19.49 39.30 -32.76
N ARG A 449 -20.42 40.06 -32.16
CA ARG A 449 -21.15 39.68 -30.94
C ARG A 449 -22.64 39.53 -31.26
N ARG A 450 -23.28 38.45 -30.77
CA ARG A 450 -24.56 37.87 -31.28
C ARG A 450 -24.28 37.09 -32.58
N TRP A 451 -24.86 35.93 -32.88
CA TRP A 451 -26.13 35.33 -32.43
C TRP A 451 -25.90 33.91 -31.86
N ALA A 452 -26.44 33.58 -30.68
CA ALA A 452 -26.26 32.25 -30.06
C ALA A 452 -27.40 31.82 -29.11
N VAL A 453 -28.63 32.32 -29.32
CA VAL A 453 -29.77 32.12 -28.38
C VAL A 453 -30.95 31.37 -29.03
N VAL A 454 -31.00 31.27 -30.36
CA VAL A 454 -32.15 30.69 -31.09
C VAL A 454 -32.08 29.16 -31.21
N ALA A 455 -30.87 28.57 -31.24
CA ALA A 455 -30.69 27.13 -31.47
C ALA A 455 -31.23 26.23 -30.35
N VAL A 456 -31.25 26.71 -29.10
CA VAL A 456 -31.68 25.92 -27.92
C VAL A 456 -33.20 25.74 -27.87
N LEU A 457 -33.98 26.69 -28.42
CA LEU A 457 -35.44 26.65 -28.38
C LEU A 457 -36.06 25.67 -29.38
N ALA A 458 -35.36 25.31 -30.46
CA ALA A 458 -35.88 24.38 -31.47
C ALA A 458 -36.00 22.94 -30.96
N ILE A 459 -35.08 22.50 -30.08
CA ILE A 459 -35.04 21.13 -29.55
C ILE A 459 -36.16 20.90 -28.52
N GLY A 460 -36.44 21.89 -27.67
CA GLY A 460 -37.48 21.79 -26.64
C GLY A 460 -38.91 21.63 -27.18
N VAL A 461 -39.21 22.22 -28.34
CA VAL A 461 -40.56 22.15 -28.94
C VAL A 461 -40.86 20.75 -29.52
N LEU A 462 -39.86 20.05 -30.06
CA LEU A 462 -40.02 18.70 -30.59
C LEU A 462 -40.24 17.65 -29.48
N ALA A 463 -39.57 17.80 -28.32
CA ALA A 463 -39.76 16.92 -27.18
C ALA A 463 -41.20 16.98 -26.61
N ALA A 464 -41.77 18.18 -26.53
CA ALA A 464 -43.14 18.38 -26.02
C ALA A 464 -44.21 17.74 -26.92
N ALA A 465 -44.02 17.75 -28.24
CA ALA A 465 -44.97 17.15 -29.19
C ALA A 465 -45.04 15.62 -29.07
N ALA A 466 -43.91 14.95 -28.86
CA ALA A 466 -43.86 13.49 -28.71
C ALA A 466 -44.61 13.01 -27.45
N PHE A 467 -44.47 13.73 -26.33
CA PHE A 467 -45.09 13.34 -25.05
C PHE A 467 -46.63 13.42 -25.10
N ALA A 468 -47.18 14.43 -25.78
CA ALA A 468 -48.61 14.59 -25.95
C ALA A 468 -49.26 13.46 -26.77
N VAL A 469 -48.58 12.97 -27.82
CA VAL A 469 -49.07 11.84 -28.63
C VAL A 469 -49.04 10.53 -27.84
N SER A 470 -48.03 10.33 -26.98
CA SER A 470 -47.92 9.17 -26.09
C SER A 470 -49.14 9.05 -25.16
N MET A 471 -49.50 10.14 -24.45
CA MET A 471 -50.65 10.14 -23.54
C MET A 471 -51.99 9.90 -24.25
N TRP A 472 -52.16 10.41 -25.47
CA TRP A 472 -53.44 10.25 -26.19
C TRP A 472 -53.67 8.82 -26.68
N LEU A 473 -52.60 8.10 -27.06
CA LEU A 473 -52.68 6.68 -27.43
C LEU A 473 -52.95 5.75 -26.23
N GLN A 474 -52.73 6.21 -25.00
CA GLN A 474 -52.97 5.44 -23.77
C GLN A 474 -54.33 5.72 -23.11
N GLN A 475 -55.20 6.52 -23.72
CA GLN A 475 -56.57 6.80 -23.24
C GLN A 475 -57.69 6.29 -24.17
N ALA A 476 -57.36 5.54 -25.23
CA ALA A 476 -58.28 5.12 -26.28
C ALA A 476 -58.54 3.60 -26.33
N GLY A 477 -58.49 2.90 -25.18
CA GLY A 477 -58.47 1.44 -25.15
C GLY A 477 -58.99 0.78 -23.88
N ASP A 478 -60.05 1.31 -23.27
CA ASP A 478 -60.65 0.73 -22.06
C ASP A 478 -62.19 0.91 -22.05
N ASP A 479 -62.90 0.08 -22.83
CA ASP A 479 -64.38 -0.02 -22.77
C ASP A 479 -64.90 -1.36 -23.36
N GLN A 480 -64.85 -2.43 -22.56
CA GLN A 480 -65.81 -3.54 -22.69
C GLN A 480 -65.92 -4.41 -21.43
N SER A 481 -67.15 -4.83 -21.12
CA SER A 481 -67.53 -5.39 -19.83
C SER A 481 -67.67 -6.91 -19.82
N THR A 482 -67.13 -7.54 -18.77
CA THR A 482 -67.61 -8.76 -18.11
C THR A 482 -68.03 -9.97 -18.96
N GLU A 483 -67.21 -11.04 -18.92
CA GLU A 483 -67.76 -12.38 -18.71
C GLU A 483 -66.77 -13.27 -17.94
N THR A 484 -67.25 -14.03 -16.95
CA THR A 484 -66.40 -14.79 -16.01
C THR A 484 -66.17 -16.21 -16.50
N THR A 485 -64.98 -16.47 -17.04
CA THR A 485 -64.48 -17.83 -17.34
C THR A 485 -63.15 -18.05 -16.62
N PRO A 486 -62.93 -19.17 -15.89
CA PRO A 486 -61.64 -19.46 -15.29
C PRO A 486 -60.61 -19.78 -16.39
N PRO A 487 -59.43 -19.15 -16.40
CA PRO A 487 -58.39 -19.47 -17.38
C PRO A 487 -57.88 -20.90 -17.12
N ALA A 488 -57.79 -21.70 -18.20
CA ALA A 488 -57.05 -22.96 -18.16
C ALA A 488 -55.57 -22.69 -17.88
N ALA A 489 -54.86 -23.68 -17.33
CA ALA A 489 -53.44 -23.55 -17.01
C ALA A 489 -52.63 -23.12 -18.24
N SER A 490 -52.13 -21.89 -18.22
CA SER A 490 -51.28 -21.34 -19.26
C SER A 490 -49.92 -22.04 -19.24
N THR A 491 -49.62 -22.80 -20.29
CA THR A 491 -48.25 -23.26 -20.56
C THR A 491 -47.31 -22.06 -20.48
N PRO A 492 -46.18 -22.13 -19.75
CA PRO A 492 -45.21 -21.03 -19.75
C PRO A 492 -44.73 -20.75 -21.18
N PRO A 493 -44.43 -19.49 -21.52
CA PRO A 493 -43.91 -19.16 -22.84
C PRO A 493 -42.62 -19.93 -23.09
N THR A 494 -42.48 -20.54 -24.27
CA THR A 494 -41.21 -21.14 -24.68
C THR A 494 -40.12 -20.07 -24.67
N PRO A 495 -39.02 -20.25 -23.92
CA PRO A 495 -37.98 -19.22 -23.81
C PRO A 495 -37.37 -18.81 -25.15
N ALA A 496 -36.95 -17.55 -25.25
CA ALA A 496 -36.42 -16.99 -26.48
C ALA A 496 -34.92 -17.31 -26.60
N ILE A 497 -34.55 -18.19 -27.54
CA ILE A 497 -33.14 -18.56 -27.75
C ILE A 497 -32.47 -17.50 -28.64
N ALA A 498 -31.53 -16.75 -28.06
CA ALA A 498 -30.73 -15.72 -28.73
C ALA A 498 -29.37 -16.26 -29.20
N THR A 499 -28.62 -15.45 -29.96
CA THR A 499 -27.22 -15.75 -30.30
C THR A 499 -26.43 -14.45 -30.43
N THR A 500 -25.30 -14.38 -29.73
CA THR A 500 -24.41 -13.21 -29.63
C THR A 500 -22.99 -13.64 -29.98
N VAL A 501 -22.26 -12.82 -30.73
CA VAL A 501 -20.84 -13.04 -31.02
C VAL A 501 -20.00 -12.15 -30.12
N VAL A 502 -19.05 -12.77 -29.40
CA VAL A 502 -18.14 -12.10 -28.47
C VAL A 502 -16.71 -12.18 -29.02
N GLU A 503 -16.01 -11.04 -29.04
CA GLU A 503 -14.56 -11.00 -29.24
C GLU A 503 -13.87 -11.21 -27.89
N VAL A 504 -12.99 -12.20 -27.81
CA VAL A 504 -12.24 -12.60 -26.61
C VAL A 504 -10.74 -12.32 -26.87
N PRO A 505 -10.18 -11.21 -26.37
CA PRO A 505 -8.83 -10.77 -26.72
C PRO A 505 -7.73 -11.67 -26.12
N GLY A 506 -6.64 -11.89 -26.87
CA GLY A 506 -5.47 -12.65 -26.43
C GLY A 506 -4.82 -12.13 -25.14
N ALA A 507 -4.88 -10.81 -24.93
CA ALA A 507 -4.27 -10.09 -23.80
C ALA A 507 -5.27 -9.72 -22.69
N GLN A 508 -6.30 -10.54 -22.47
CA GLN A 508 -7.30 -10.31 -21.42
C GLN A 508 -7.74 -11.65 -20.80
N LEU A 509 -7.54 -11.82 -19.50
CA LEU A 509 -7.86 -13.06 -18.77
C LEU A 509 -9.36 -13.42 -18.83
N TRP A 510 -10.22 -12.44 -18.55
CA TRP A 510 -11.68 -12.60 -18.54
C TRP A 510 -12.40 -11.45 -19.24
N LYS A 511 -13.31 -11.79 -20.13
CA LYS A 511 -14.15 -10.91 -20.93
C LYS A 511 -15.62 -11.10 -20.53
N GLN A 512 -16.20 -10.04 -19.96
CA GLN A 512 -17.65 -9.87 -19.82
C GLN A 512 -18.34 -9.93 -21.18
N THR A 513 -19.50 -10.59 -21.23
CA THR A 513 -20.27 -10.87 -22.44
C THR A 513 -21.62 -10.14 -22.48
N GLY A 514 -22.16 -9.73 -21.32
CA GLY A 514 -23.53 -9.26 -21.17
C GLY A 514 -24.59 -10.36 -21.33
N ILE A 515 -24.20 -11.63 -21.20
CA ILE A 515 -25.09 -12.80 -21.33
C ILE A 515 -25.38 -13.36 -19.93
N GLU A 516 -26.60 -13.17 -19.44
CA GLU A 516 -27.05 -13.80 -18.20
C GLU A 516 -27.36 -15.29 -18.41
N CYS A 517 -26.73 -16.15 -17.61
CA CYS A 517 -27.06 -17.57 -17.52
C CYS A 517 -28.12 -17.80 -16.43
N ARG A 518 -29.00 -18.78 -16.64
CA ARG A 518 -29.93 -19.33 -15.64
C ARG A 518 -29.66 -20.81 -15.49
N THR A 519 -29.58 -21.31 -14.26
CA THR A 519 -29.23 -22.69 -13.92
C THR A 519 -30.14 -23.68 -14.67
N GLY A 520 -29.55 -24.56 -15.48
CA GLY A 520 -30.26 -25.54 -16.31
C GLY A 520 -30.71 -25.03 -17.70
N ALA A 521 -30.54 -23.75 -18.02
CA ALA A 521 -30.81 -23.22 -19.36
C ALA A 521 -29.73 -23.65 -20.37
N PRO A 522 -30.07 -23.87 -21.65
CA PRO A 522 -29.12 -24.36 -22.66
C PRO A 522 -28.07 -23.31 -23.05
N LEU A 523 -26.81 -23.72 -23.10
CA LEU A 523 -25.65 -22.91 -23.44
C LEU A 523 -24.80 -23.63 -24.51
N LEU A 524 -24.85 -23.13 -25.75
CA LEU A 524 -24.07 -23.64 -26.88
C LEU A 524 -23.06 -22.57 -27.33
N ILE A 525 -21.77 -22.86 -27.24
CA ILE A 525 -20.70 -21.94 -27.66
C ILE A 525 -19.94 -22.57 -28.82
N ARG A 526 -19.63 -21.78 -29.85
CA ARG A 526 -18.75 -22.17 -30.96
C ARG A 526 -17.71 -21.09 -31.22
N ALA A 527 -16.44 -21.45 -31.27
CA ALA A 527 -15.34 -20.52 -31.33
C ALA A 527 -14.47 -20.70 -32.59
N SER A 528 -13.82 -19.60 -32.98
CA SER A 528 -12.86 -19.56 -34.09
C SER A 528 -11.85 -18.41 -33.85
N GLY A 529 -10.90 -18.22 -34.76
CA GLY A 529 -9.82 -17.25 -34.59
C GLY A 529 -8.54 -17.88 -34.02
N THR A 530 -7.61 -17.04 -33.60
CA THR A 530 -6.26 -17.46 -33.17
C THR A 530 -5.69 -16.49 -32.15
N VAL A 531 -4.98 -17.03 -31.15
CA VAL A 531 -4.20 -16.27 -30.17
C VAL A 531 -2.74 -16.69 -30.28
N GLN A 532 -1.84 -15.71 -30.41
CA GLN A 532 -0.40 -15.92 -30.21
C GLN A 532 -0.09 -15.59 -28.75
N HIS A 533 0.60 -16.49 -28.04
CA HIS A 533 0.91 -16.32 -26.63
C HIS A 533 2.43 -16.26 -26.40
N GLY A 534 2.88 -15.20 -25.75
CA GLY A 534 4.29 -14.80 -25.71
C GLY A 534 4.83 -14.22 -27.03
N PRO A 535 6.12 -13.80 -27.04
CA PRO A 535 6.69 -12.94 -28.09
C PRO A 535 7.11 -13.66 -29.39
N THR A 536 7.01 -14.98 -29.48
CA THR A 536 7.44 -15.75 -30.66
C THR A 536 6.24 -16.29 -31.46
N VAL A 537 6.30 -16.14 -32.79
CA VAL A 537 5.17 -16.36 -33.71
C VAL A 537 4.78 -17.83 -33.87
N ASP A 538 5.71 -18.74 -33.55
CA ASP A 538 5.48 -20.19 -33.50
C ASP A 538 4.51 -20.63 -32.39
N ARG A 539 4.25 -19.77 -31.40
CA ARG A 539 3.31 -20.02 -30.30
C ARG A 539 1.91 -19.45 -30.61
N THR A 540 1.30 -19.95 -31.68
CA THR A 540 -0.05 -19.54 -32.11
C THR A 540 -1.03 -20.72 -32.03
N SER A 541 -2.13 -20.55 -31.29
CA SER A 541 -3.16 -21.58 -31.09
C SER A 541 -4.54 -21.14 -31.58
N GLY A 542 -5.39 -22.13 -31.88
CA GLY A 542 -6.84 -21.93 -32.04
C GLY A 542 -7.57 -22.23 -30.72
N PRO A 543 -8.91 -22.08 -30.65
CA PRO A 543 -9.67 -22.16 -29.40
C PRO A 543 -9.52 -23.45 -28.58
N ASP A 544 -9.12 -24.57 -29.18
CA ASP A 544 -8.82 -25.83 -28.45
C ASP A 544 -7.49 -25.77 -27.66
N GLY A 545 -6.74 -24.67 -27.76
CA GLY A 545 -5.42 -24.46 -27.16
C GLY A 545 -4.30 -25.22 -27.86
N MET A 546 -3.14 -25.29 -27.22
CA MET A 546 -2.05 -26.17 -27.68
C MET A 546 -2.20 -27.59 -27.11
N PRO A 547 -2.30 -28.64 -27.95
CA PRO A 547 -2.50 -30.01 -27.49
C PRO A 547 -1.39 -30.51 -26.56
N GLY A 548 -1.73 -30.76 -25.30
CA GLY A 548 -0.85 -31.42 -24.33
C GLY A 548 0.17 -30.52 -23.63
N GLU A 549 0.21 -29.22 -23.91
CA GLU A 549 0.98 -28.28 -23.10
C GLU A 549 0.12 -27.75 -21.94
N ARG A 550 0.60 -27.97 -20.73
CA ARG A 550 0.03 -27.51 -19.46
C ARG A 550 1.11 -26.73 -18.73
N LEU A 551 0.85 -25.45 -18.45
CA LEU A 551 1.77 -24.58 -17.73
C LEU A 551 1.15 -24.19 -16.40
N ASP A 552 1.99 -23.80 -15.43
CA ASP A 552 1.53 -23.34 -14.12
C ASP A 552 0.76 -22.01 -14.19
N THR A 553 0.76 -21.32 -15.34
CA THR A 553 -0.12 -20.18 -15.63
C THR A 553 -1.51 -20.58 -16.13
N ASN A 554 -1.82 -21.86 -16.32
CA ASN A 554 -3.15 -22.27 -16.79
C ASN A 554 -4.21 -22.09 -15.69
N VAL A 555 -5.24 -21.26 -15.97
CA VAL A 555 -6.44 -21.09 -15.12
C VAL A 555 -7.12 -22.43 -14.81
N ILE A 556 -7.11 -23.35 -15.77
CA ILE A 556 -7.55 -24.74 -15.67
C ILE A 556 -6.33 -25.62 -15.95
N SER A 557 -5.68 -26.09 -14.88
CA SER A 557 -4.35 -26.71 -14.91
C SER A 557 -4.27 -28.05 -15.67
N ASP A 558 -5.38 -28.77 -15.82
CA ASP A 558 -5.45 -30.01 -16.61
C ASP A 558 -5.91 -29.80 -18.07
N ALA A 559 -6.33 -28.59 -18.44
CA ALA A 559 -6.68 -28.23 -19.82
C ALA A 559 -5.46 -27.73 -20.62
N ASN A 560 -5.57 -27.73 -21.95
CA ASN A 560 -4.54 -27.18 -22.86
C ASN A 560 -4.30 -25.69 -22.57
N HIS A 561 -3.03 -25.27 -22.55
CA HIS A 561 -2.67 -23.85 -22.49
C HIS A 561 -3.27 -23.06 -23.66
N ALA A 562 -3.65 -21.81 -23.41
CA ALA A 562 -4.27 -20.88 -24.35
C ALA A 562 -5.61 -21.35 -25.00
N ALA A 563 -6.24 -22.41 -24.47
CA ALA A 563 -7.60 -22.80 -24.88
C ALA A 563 -8.64 -21.75 -24.47
N LEU A 564 -9.76 -21.66 -25.20
CA LEU A 564 -10.93 -20.88 -24.78
C LEU A 564 -11.59 -21.56 -23.58
N ILE A 565 -11.80 -20.77 -22.53
CA ILE A 565 -12.48 -21.16 -21.29
C ILE A 565 -13.66 -20.22 -21.02
N ALA A 566 -14.54 -20.62 -20.11
CA ALA A 566 -15.65 -19.82 -19.65
C ALA A 566 -15.88 -20.02 -18.14
N ARG A 567 -16.66 -19.13 -17.54
CA ARG A 567 -17.22 -19.28 -16.19
C ARG A 567 -18.55 -18.52 -16.12
N ILE A 568 -19.41 -18.87 -15.16
CA ILE A 568 -20.70 -18.21 -14.93
C ILE A 568 -20.64 -17.53 -13.55
N GLY A 569 -20.86 -16.22 -13.53
CA GLY A 569 -20.59 -15.35 -12.38
C GLY A 569 -19.11 -14.93 -12.26
N GLU A 570 -18.87 -13.79 -11.59
CA GLU A 570 -17.55 -13.16 -11.47
C GLU A 570 -16.51 -14.00 -10.69
N PHE A 571 -16.97 -15.00 -9.92
CA PHE A 571 -16.14 -15.95 -9.18
C PHE A 571 -16.51 -17.41 -9.46
N GLY A 572 -17.22 -17.67 -10.57
CA GLY A 572 -17.62 -19.02 -10.96
C GLY A 572 -16.44 -19.92 -11.33
N THR A 573 -16.62 -21.23 -11.11
CA THR A 573 -15.67 -22.26 -11.54
C THR A 573 -15.42 -22.17 -13.05
N ALA A 574 -14.16 -22.14 -13.45
CA ALA A 574 -13.79 -22.11 -14.86
C ALA A 574 -13.95 -23.49 -15.50
N PHE A 575 -14.51 -23.53 -16.71
CA PHE A 575 -14.67 -24.74 -17.53
C PHE A 575 -14.15 -24.53 -18.97
N VAL A 576 -13.71 -25.61 -19.60
CA VAL A 576 -13.16 -25.59 -20.96
C VAL A 576 -14.28 -25.47 -22.00
N VAL A 577 -14.11 -24.55 -22.95
CA VAL A 577 -15.03 -24.37 -24.10
C VAL A 577 -14.45 -24.96 -25.38
N GLY A 578 -13.14 -24.77 -25.61
CA GLY A 578 -12.50 -25.20 -26.85
C GLY A 578 -13.09 -24.52 -28.10
N SER A 579 -13.05 -25.22 -29.23
CA SER A 579 -13.71 -24.81 -30.48
C SER A 579 -15.24 -24.97 -30.46
N ALA A 580 -15.79 -25.86 -29.63
CA ALA A 580 -17.23 -25.98 -29.42
C ALA A 580 -17.58 -26.67 -28.10
N LEU A 581 -18.55 -26.09 -27.38
CA LEU A 581 -19.17 -26.65 -26.18
C LEU A 581 -20.70 -26.62 -26.32
N ASP A 582 -21.36 -27.71 -25.92
CA ASP A 582 -22.82 -27.86 -25.91
C ASP A 582 -23.21 -28.37 -24.52
N THR A 583 -23.80 -27.51 -23.69
CA THR A 583 -24.04 -27.75 -22.26
C THR A 583 -25.28 -27.01 -21.76
N VAL A 584 -25.53 -27.05 -20.46
CA VAL A 584 -26.41 -26.10 -19.75
C VAL A 584 -25.58 -25.19 -18.84
N CYS A 585 -26.11 -24.02 -18.48
CA CYS A 585 -25.58 -23.22 -17.38
C CYS A 585 -25.67 -24.02 -16.08
N ASP A 586 -24.59 -24.12 -15.30
CA ASP A 586 -24.54 -24.82 -14.01
C ASP A 586 -24.83 -23.90 -12.81
N ALA A 587 -24.82 -22.58 -13.02
CA ALA A 587 -25.16 -21.54 -12.06
C ALA A 587 -26.01 -20.41 -12.71
N ASP A 588 -26.48 -19.48 -11.87
CA ASP A 588 -27.10 -18.22 -12.29
C ASP A 588 -26.05 -17.09 -12.37
N GLY A 589 -26.15 -16.19 -13.35
CA GLY A 589 -25.33 -14.97 -13.46
C GLY A 589 -24.62 -14.78 -14.80
N GLU A 590 -23.85 -13.69 -14.94
CA GLU A 590 -23.21 -13.35 -16.22
C GLU A 590 -22.17 -14.39 -16.65
N LEU A 591 -22.23 -14.82 -17.92
CA LEU A 591 -21.19 -15.60 -18.58
C LEU A 591 -19.96 -14.73 -18.84
N PHE A 592 -18.79 -15.19 -18.43
CA PHE A 592 -17.49 -14.65 -18.82
C PHE A 592 -16.79 -15.63 -19.76
N LEU A 593 -16.10 -15.12 -20.78
CA LEU A 593 -15.22 -15.91 -21.65
C LEU A 593 -13.76 -15.51 -21.39
N GLY A 594 -12.83 -16.45 -21.47
CA GLY A 594 -11.43 -16.22 -21.14
C GLY A 594 -10.50 -17.15 -21.89
N ILE A 595 -9.21 -17.01 -21.63
CA ILE A 595 -8.16 -17.84 -22.22
C ILE A 595 -7.45 -18.58 -21.09
N ASN A 596 -7.06 -19.83 -21.33
CA ASN A 596 -6.39 -20.67 -20.34
C ASN A 596 -4.90 -20.28 -20.15
N ASP A 597 -4.69 -19.03 -19.70
CA ASP A 597 -3.38 -18.42 -19.43
C ASP A 597 -3.53 -17.16 -18.55
N GLU A 598 -3.14 -17.23 -17.27
CA GLU A 598 -2.93 -16.08 -16.39
C GLU A 598 -1.72 -15.23 -16.81
N GLY A 599 -0.81 -15.77 -17.62
CA GLY A 599 0.40 -15.11 -18.13
C GLY A 599 0.19 -14.18 -19.33
N PHE A 600 -1.03 -13.66 -19.53
CA PHE A 600 -1.51 -13.01 -20.76
C PHE A 600 -0.75 -11.74 -21.22
N VAL A 601 0.26 -11.28 -20.47
CA VAL A 601 1.04 -10.08 -20.77
C VAL A 601 1.98 -10.31 -21.95
N GLY A 602 1.60 -9.75 -23.11
CA GLY A 602 2.34 -9.89 -24.37
C GLY A 602 1.68 -10.82 -25.39
N ASN A 603 0.56 -11.46 -25.02
CA ASN A 603 -0.27 -12.23 -25.95
C ASN A 603 -0.95 -11.29 -26.98
N THR A 604 -1.26 -11.81 -28.16
CA THR A 604 -1.91 -11.06 -29.25
C THR A 604 -2.90 -11.93 -30.03
N GLY A 605 -3.72 -11.31 -30.88
CA GLY A 605 -4.84 -11.99 -31.54
C GLY A 605 -6.09 -12.06 -30.65
N GLN A 606 -7.07 -12.85 -31.07
CA GLN A 606 -8.36 -13.00 -30.37
C GLN A 606 -9.12 -14.24 -30.86
N TYR A 607 -10.01 -14.74 -30.01
CA TYR A 607 -11.06 -15.68 -30.42
C TYR A 607 -12.39 -14.96 -30.69
N LEU A 608 -13.16 -15.49 -31.63
CA LEU A 608 -14.52 -15.09 -31.94
C LEU A 608 -15.47 -16.21 -31.51
N ALA A 609 -16.19 -15.98 -30.41
CA ALA A 609 -17.09 -16.94 -29.80
C ALA A 609 -18.56 -16.60 -30.09
N SER A 610 -19.23 -17.44 -30.86
CA SER A 610 -20.68 -17.41 -31.06
C SER A 610 -21.37 -18.15 -29.93
N VAL A 611 -21.94 -17.41 -28.97
CA VAL A 611 -22.70 -17.94 -27.82
C VAL A 611 -24.19 -17.94 -28.16
N ARG A 612 -24.84 -19.10 -28.03
CA ARG A 612 -26.28 -19.30 -28.17
C ARG A 612 -26.86 -19.72 -26.82
N TYR A 613 -27.85 -18.97 -26.35
CA TYR A 613 -28.32 -18.99 -24.96
C TYR A 613 -29.80 -18.61 -24.86
N GLU A 614 -30.38 -18.77 -23.67
CA GLU A 614 -31.76 -18.44 -23.35
C GLU A 614 -31.91 -17.03 -22.77
N GLN A 615 -32.86 -16.23 -23.27
CA GLN A 615 -33.23 -14.93 -22.70
C GLN A 615 -34.39 -15.04 -21.71
#